data_AF-A0A081NMC2-F1
#
_entry.id   AF-A0A081NMC2-F1
#
_cell.length_a   1.000
_cell.length_b   1.000
_cell.length_c   1.000
_cell.angle_alpha   90.00
_cell.angle_beta   90.00
_cell.angle_gamma   90.00
#
_symmetry.space_group_name_H-M   'P 1'
#
loop_
_entity.id
_entity.type
_entity.pdbx_description
1 polymer ?
#
loop_
_entity_poly.entity_id
_entity_poly.type
_entity_poly.pdbx_seq_one_letter_code
_entity_poly.pdbx_strand_id
1 'polypeptide(L)'
;MASRIRLIDVTKMKKSSWLVQQESEVIVKSAKEGINRQKGFMDSVGMDKKKLREFINGDAWPANFKHKARQELIKFNDELKSDLSHEASLKRKEIRLANRLLKPKTSSRSSGRRHRTGFV
;
A
#
# COMPACT_ATOMS: atom_id res chain seq x y z
N MET A 1 12.22 -27.60 -45.24
CA MET A 1 11.03 -26.78 -44.89
C MET A 1 11.41 -25.91 -43.69
N ALA A 2 11.59 -24.60 -43.86
CA ALA A 2 11.98 -23.72 -42.76
C ALA A 2 10.74 -23.34 -41.93
N SER A 3 10.69 -23.80 -40.68
CA SER A 3 9.65 -23.43 -39.72
C SER A 3 9.72 -21.94 -39.41
N ARG A 4 8.78 -21.18 -39.95
CA ARG A 4 8.67 -19.72 -39.78
C ARG A 4 8.21 -19.42 -38.35
N ILE A 5 9.17 -19.24 -37.44
CA ILE A 5 8.89 -18.83 -36.05
C ILE A 5 8.23 -17.45 -36.10
N ARG A 6 6.92 -17.38 -35.80
CA ARG A 6 6.22 -16.10 -35.64
C ARG A 6 6.52 -15.58 -34.24
N LEU A 7 7.14 -14.42 -34.14
CA LEU A 7 7.23 -13.67 -32.88
C LEU A 7 5.81 -13.24 -32.49
N ILE A 8 5.23 -13.95 -31.51
CA ILE A 8 3.93 -13.61 -30.95
C ILE A 8 4.18 -12.57 -29.85
N ASP A 9 3.59 -11.39 -30.03
CA ASP A 9 3.58 -10.34 -29.02
C ASP A 9 2.69 -10.78 -27.84
N VAL A 10 3.32 -11.14 -26.73
CA VAL A 10 2.67 -11.66 -25.51
C VAL A 10 1.64 -10.67 -24.96
N THR A 11 1.80 -9.37 -25.22
CA THR A 11 0.83 -8.33 -24.81
C THR A 11 -0.51 -8.42 -25.54
N LYS A 12 -0.59 -9.12 -26.68
CA LYS A 12 -1.82 -9.35 -27.45
C LYS A 12 -2.59 -10.59 -26.99
N MET A 13 -2.05 -11.37 -26.05
CA MET A 13 -2.74 -12.51 -25.46
C MET A 13 -3.77 -12.05 -24.42
N LYS A 14 -5.01 -11.84 -24.88
CA LYS A 14 -6.13 -11.37 -24.06
C LYS A 14 -6.43 -12.25 -22.83
N LYS A 15 -6.15 -13.56 -22.91
CA LYS A 15 -6.50 -14.53 -21.86
C LYS A 15 -5.54 -14.51 -20.65
N SER A 16 -4.24 -14.29 -20.87
CA SER A 16 -3.25 -14.18 -19.78
C SER A 16 -3.31 -12.83 -19.08
N SER A 17 -3.62 -11.76 -19.82
CA SER A 17 -3.81 -10.42 -19.27
C SER A 17 -4.99 -10.33 -18.28
N TRP A 18 -6.13 -10.93 -18.61
CA TRP A 18 -7.33 -10.89 -17.76
C TRP A 18 -7.13 -11.58 -16.41
N LEU A 19 -6.50 -12.76 -16.40
CA LEU A 19 -6.33 -13.56 -15.18
C LEU A 19 -5.32 -12.90 -14.22
N VAL A 20 -4.20 -12.39 -14.74
CA VAL A 20 -3.22 -11.60 -13.97
C VAL A 20 -3.85 -10.30 -13.45
N GLN A 21 -4.72 -9.66 -14.24
CA GLN A 21 -5.41 -8.45 -13.82
C GLN A 21 -6.41 -8.72 -12.69
N GLN A 22 -7.15 -9.82 -12.75
CA GLN A 22 -8.08 -10.25 -11.71
C GLN A 22 -7.36 -10.61 -10.39
N GLU A 23 -6.27 -11.39 -10.47
CA GLU A 23 -5.43 -11.70 -9.30
C GLU A 23 -4.85 -10.43 -8.67
N SER A 24 -4.38 -9.50 -9.51
CA SER A 24 -3.81 -8.25 -9.03
C SER A 24 -4.86 -7.32 -8.41
N GLU A 25 -6.10 -7.31 -8.91
CA GLU A 25 -7.22 -6.60 -8.29
C GLU A 25 -7.56 -7.15 -6.91
N VAL A 26 -7.50 -8.47 -6.72
CA VAL A 26 -7.68 -9.11 -5.42
C VAL A 26 -6.59 -8.68 -4.44
N ILE A 27 -5.33 -8.64 -4.89
CA ILE A 27 -4.19 -8.18 -4.08
C ILE A 27 -4.34 -6.69 -3.70
N VAL A 28 -4.82 -5.85 -4.62
CA VAL A 28 -5.07 -4.43 -4.31
C VAL A 28 -6.22 -4.26 -3.32
N LYS A 29 -7.29 -5.06 -3.44
CA LYS A 29 -8.41 -5.05 -2.49
C LYS A 29 -7.96 -5.48 -1.10
N SER A 30 -7.21 -6.59 -0.98
CA SER A 30 -6.69 -7.06 0.31
C SER A 30 -5.73 -6.06 0.94
N ALA A 31 -4.89 -5.39 0.14
CA ALA A 31 -4.02 -4.32 0.62
C ALA A 31 -4.81 -3.11 1.16
N LYS A 32 -5.92 -2.72 0.49
CA LYS A 32 -6.81 -1.66 0.98
C LYS A 32 -7.49 -2.03 2.29
N GLU A 33 -7.97 -3.27 2.41
CA GLU A 33 -8.53 -3.78 3.66
C GLU A 33 -7.49 -3.79 4.77
N GLY A 34 -6.25 -4.19 4.48
CA GLY A 34 -5.13 -4.12 5.41
C GLY A 34 -4.87 -2.70 5.93
N ILE A 35 -4.86 -1.70 5.04
CA ILE A 35 -4.74 -0.29 5.44
C ILE A 35 -5.92 0.16 6.29
N ASN A 36 -7.15 -0.25 5.96
CA ASN A 36 -8.31 0.08 6.77
C ASN A 36 -8.27 -0.58 8.15
N ARG A 37 -7.80 -1.82 8.25
CA ARG A 37 -7.55 -2.50 9.53
C ARG A 37 -6.44 -1.84 10.33
N GLN A 38 -5.34 -1.41 9.68
CA GLN A 38 -4.28 -0.64 10.33
C GLN A 38 -4.78 0.72 10.82
N LYS A 39 -5.63 1.41 10.04
CA LYS A 39 -6.26 2.65 10.45
C LYS A 39 -7.22 2.43 11.62
N GLY A 40 -8.06 1.39 11.54
CA GLY A 40 -8.92 0.97 12.65
C GLY A 40 -8.11 0.59 13.89
N PHE A 41 -6.98 -0.09 13.72
CA PHE A 41 -6.04 -0.40 14.79
C PHE A 41 -5.39 0.87 15.34
N MET A 42 -4.99 1.85 14.52
CA MET A 42 -4.49 3.15 14.99
C MET A 42 -5.52 3.91 15.82
N ASP A 43 -6.78 3.89 15.36
CA ASP A 43 -7.90 4.47 16.08
C ASP A 43 -8.22 3.66 17.36
N SER A 44 -7.95 2.34 17.32
CA SER A 44 -8.18 1.36 18.38
C SER A 44 -6.91 0.89 19.09
N VAL A 45 -5.78 1.63 19.10
CA VAL A 45 -4.60 1.33 19.96
C VAL A 45 -4.99 1.66 21.40
N GLY A 46 -5.97 0.90 21.86
CA GLY A 46 -6.35 0.56 23.21
C GLY A 46 -5.82 -0.85 23.46
N MET A 47 -4.50 -0.97 23.57
CA MET A 47 -4.01 -1.47 24.84
C MET A 47 -4.59 -0.49 25.86
N ASP A 48 -5.61 -0.91 26.60
CA ASP A 48 -6.48 -0.07 27.42
C ASP A 48 -5.70 1.11 28.02
N LYS A 49 -5.68 2.26 27.33
CA LYS A 49 -4.94 3.44 27.81
C LYS A 49 -5.42 3.81 29.21
N LYS A 50 -6.68 3.50 29.49
CA LYS A 50 -7.29 3.51 30.82
C LYS A 50 -6.60 2.53 31.76
N LYS A 51 -6.61 1.22 31.52
CA LYS A 51 -5.94 0.22 32.39
C LYS A 51 -4.46 0.49 32.59
N LEU A 52 -3.76 0.96 31.56
CA LEU A 52 -2.32 1.23 31.62
C LEU A 52 -2.02 2.54 32.37
N ARG A 53 -2.89 3.56 32.24
CA ARG A 53 -2.87 4.76 33.10
C ARG A 53 -3.28 4.41 34.54
N GLU A 54 -4.27 3.55 34.73
CA GLU A 54 -4.72 3.07 36.05
C GLU A 54 -3.61 2.30 36.75
N PHE A 55 -2.91 1.41 36.03
CA PHE A 55 -1.74 0.68 36.54
C PHE A 55 -0.61 1.63 36.95
N ILE A 56 -0.28 2.61 36.11
CA ILE A 56 0.76 3.61 36.42
C ILE A 56 0.33 4.52 37.57
N ASN A 57 -0.96 4.83 37.67
CA ASN A 57 -1.49 5.70 38.71
C ASN A 57 -1.76 4.99 40.04
N GLY A 58 -1.76 3.65 40.06
CA GLY A 58 -1.98 2.84 41.26
C GLY A 58 -0.92 3.05 42.33
N ASP A 59 -1.22 2.65 43.57
CA ASP A 59 -0.40 2.98 44.74
C ASP A 59 0.95 2.26 44.82
N ALA A 60 1.19 1.30 43.93
CA ALA A 60 2.44 0.53 43.89
C ALA A 60 3.68 1.35 43.44
N TRP A 61 3.50 2.58 42.92
CA TRP A 61 4.58 3.34 42.30
C TRP A 61 4.87 4.67 43.02
N PRO A 62 6.13 5.01 43.32
CA PRO A 62 6.49 6.34 43.78
C PRO A 62 6.25 7.40 42.69
N ALA A 63 5.92 8.63 43.09
CA ALA A 63 5.50 9.72 42.19
C ALA A 63 6.48 9.98 41.02
N ASN A 64 7.80 9.89 41.28
CA ASN A 64 8.84 10.10 40.28
C ASN A 64 8.79 9.04 39.16
N PHE A 65 8.54 7.78 39.52
CA PHE A 65 8.41 6.70 38.56
C PHE A 65 7.09 6.78 37.79
N LYS A 66 6.01 7.23 38.42
CA LYS A 66 4.73 7.51 37.73
C LYS A 66 4.90 8.57 36.65
N HIS A 67 5.60 9.66 36.95
CA HIS A 67 5.84 10.73 35.99
C HIS A 67 6.68 10.25 34.80
N LYS A 68 7.78 9.54 35.06
CA LYS A 68 8.62 8.97 34.01
C LYS A 68 7.86 7.96 33.15
N ALA A 69 7.09 7.07 33.75
CA ALA A 69 6.27 6.09 33.02
C ALA A 69 5.23 6.76 32.11
N ARG A 70 4.61 7.87 32.56
CA ARG A 70 3.71 8.66 31.70
C ARG A 70 4.43 9.29 30.52
N GLN A 71 5.63 9.83 30.72
CA GLN A 71 6.43 10.42 29.63
C GLN A 71 6.84 9.35 28.60
N GLU A 72 7.34 8.21 29.06
CA GLU A 72 7.71 7.08 28.18
C GLU A 72 6.51 6.55 27.41
N LEU A 73 5.31 6.51 28.03
CA LEU A 73 4.09 6.12 27.31
C LEU A 73 3.69 7.09 26.21
N ILE A 74 3.83 8.39 26.45
CA ILE A 74 3.54 9.41 25.43
C ILE A 74 4.51 9.23 24.27
N LYS A 75 5.81 9.13 24.59
CA LYS A 75 6.88 8.93 23.62
C LYS A 75 6.67 7.66 22.79
N PHE A 76 6.42 6.53 23.44
CA PHE A 76 6.13 5.26 22.77
C PHE A 76 4.92 5.34 21.84
N ASN A 77 3.84 6.00 22.28
CA ASN A 77 2.65 6.18 21.46
C ASN A 77 2.92 7.09 20.24
N ASP A 78 3.78 8.09 20.39
CA ASP A 78 4.13 8.99 19.28
C ASP A 78 5.08 8.30 18.28
N GLU A 79 6.04 7.51 18.77
CA GLU A 79 6.90 6.63 17.95
C GLU A 79 6.06 5.61 17.16
N LEU A 80 5.15 4.88 17.83
CA LEU A 80 4.25 3.94 17.17
C LEU A 80 3.39 4.59 16.08
N LYS A 81 2.85 5.79 16.34
CA LYS A 81 2.06 6.52 15.35
C LYS A 81 2.92 6.94 14.16
N SER A 82 4.14 7.40 14.41
CA SER A 82 5.10 7.76 13.37
C SER A 82 5.40 6.57 12.47
N ASP A 83 5.76 5.43 13.06
CA ASP A 83 6.12 4.21 12.32
C ASP A 83 4.94 3.68 11.49
N LEU A 84 3.75 3.59 12.09
CA LEU A 84 2.53 3.17 11.37
C LEU A 84 2.17 4.15 10.24
N SER A 85 2.35 5.45 10.44
CA SER A 85 2.11 6.45 9.40
C SER A 85 3.09 6.30 8.23
N HIS A 86 4.35 5.97 8.53
CA HIS A 86 5.40 5.73 7.54
C HIS A 86 5.11 4.45 6.74
N GLU A 87 4.78 3.34 7.42
CA GLU A 87 4.37 2.09 6.77
C GLU A 87 3.15 2.28 5.87
N ALA A 88 2.12 2.98 6.37
CA ALA A 88 0.93 3.29 5.58
C ALA A 88 1.27 4.12 4.34
N SER A 89 2.20 5.07 4.45
CA SER A 89 2.69 5.87 3.31
C SER A 89 3.39 5.00 2.26
N LEU A 90 4.24 4.06 2.69
CA LEU A 90 4.90 3.09 1.80
C LEU A 90 3.88 2.20 1.10
N LYS A 91 2.93 1.62 1.83
CA LYS A 91 1.85 0.80 1.26
C LYS A 91 1.00 1.57 0.24
N ARG A 92 0.71 2.86 0.51
CA ARG A 92 0.03 3.74 -0.47
C ARG A 92 0.86 3.99 -1.73
N LYS A 93 2.19 4.04 -1.65
CA LYS A 93 3.08 4.15 -2.82
C LYS A 93 3.07 2.84 -3.63
N GLU A 94 3.15 1.70 -2.96
CA GLU A 94 3.03 0.37 -3.58
C GLU A 94 1.70 0.21 -4.33
N ILE A 95 0.59 0.57 -3.69
CA ILE A 95 -0.74 0.53 -4.32
C ILE A 95 -0.82 1.45 -5.54
N ARG A 96 -0.23 2.66 -5.48
CA ARG A 96 -0.19 3.58 -6.62
C ARG A 96 0.60 3.00 -7.79
N LEU A 97 1.73 2.35 -7.51
CA LEU A 97 2.56 1.69 -8.52
C LEU A 97 1.81 0.50 -9.14
N ALA A 98 1.22 -0.37 -8.32
CA ALA A 98 0.41 -1.50 -8.78
C ALA A 98 -0.76 -1.02 -9.66
N ASN A 99 -1.51 -0.01 -9.21
CA ASN A 99 -2.59 0.57 -10.02
C ASN A 99 -2.11 1.16 -11.35
N ARG A 100 -0.89 1.70 -11.42
CA ARG A 100 -0.31 2.22 -12.67
C ARG A 100 0.06 1.08 -13.63
N LEU A 101 0.57 -0.03 -13.12
CA LEU A 101 0.91 -1.22 -13.92
C LEU A 101 -0.34 -1.96 -14.44
N LEU A 102 -1.41 -1.99 -13.63
CA LEU A 102 -2.66 -2.67 -13.98
C LEU A 102 -3.58 -1.85 -14.87
N LYS A 103 -3.40 -0.52 -14.93
CA LYS A 103 -4.18 0.30 -15.85
C LYS A 103 -3.80 -0.12 -17.28
N PRO A 104 -4.75 -0.65 -18.09
CA PRO A 104 -4.47 -0.91 -19.48
C PRO A 104 -4.00 0.41 -20.09
N LYS A 105 -2.83 0.38 -20.72
CA LYS A 105 -2.25 1.54 -21.40
C LYS A 105 -3.31 1.99 -22.41
N THR A 106 -4.10 3.01 -22.07
CA THR A 106 -5.02 3.62 -23.02
C THR A 106 -4.14 3.97 -24.19
N SER A 107 -4.41 3.39 -25.37
CA SER A 107 -3.68 3.83 -26.54
C SER A 107 -3.96 5.31 -26.63
N SER A 108 -2.96 6.13 -26.31
CA SER A 108 -2.96 7.49 -26.82
C SER A 108 -3.09 7.24 -28.31
N ARG A 109 -4.24 7.57 -28.88
CA ARG A 109 -4.34 7.73 -30.33
C ARG A 109 -3.25 8.74 -30.61
N SER A 110 -2.06 8.26 -31.01
CA SER A 110 -1.13 9.12 -31.67
C SER A 110 -1.94 9.53 -32.88
N SER A 111 -2.39 10.78 -32.89
CA SER A 111 -2.80 11.43 -34.12
C SER A 111 -1.52 11.50 -34.93
N GLY A 112 -1.12 10.36 -35.51
CA GLY A 112 -0.07 10.26 -36.47
C GLY A 112 -0.56 11.07 -37.65
N ARG A 113 -0.20 12.35 -37.68
CA ARG A 113 -0.14 13.10 -38.94
C ARG A 113 0.74 12.24 -39.83
N ARG A 114 0.08 11.57 -40.77
CA ARG A 114 0.69 10.77 -41.83
C ARG A 114 1.54 11.73 -42.66
N HIS A 115 2.78 11.97 -42.25
CA HIS A 115 3.75 12.55 -43.16
C HIS A 115 3.99 11.49 -44.24
N ARG A 116 3.59 11.80 -45.48
CA ARG A 116 3.96 11.03 -46.66
C ARG A 116 5.48 11.02 -46.71
N THR A 117 6.12 9.98 -46.21
CA THR A 117 7.50 9.69 -46.57
C THR A 117 7.43 9.10 -47.96
N GLY A 118 7.53 9.98 -48.96
CA GLY A 118 7.87 9.58 -50.32
C GLY A 118 9.30 9.06 -50.30
N PHE A 119 9.44 7.75 -50.42
CA PHE A 119 10.65 7.14 -50.94
C PHE A 119 10.22 6.34 -52.17
N VAL A 120 10.84 6.69 -53.30
CA VAL A 120 10.86 5.93 -54.55
C VAL A 120 11.67 4.66 -54.32
#